data_AF-A0AA42U7M6-F1
#
_entry.id   AF-A0AA42U7M6-F1
#
_cell.length_a   1.000
_cell.length_b   1.000
_cell.length_c   1.000
_cell.angle_alpha   90.00
_cell.angle_beta   90.00
_cell.angle_gamma   90.00
#
_symmetry.space_group_name_H-M   'P 1'
#
loop_
_entity.id
_entity.type
_entity.pdbx_description
1 polymer ?
#
loop_
_entity_poly.entity_id
_entity_poly.type
_entity_poly.pdbx_seq_one_letter_code
_entity_poly.pdbx_strand_id
1 'polypeptide(L)'
;MILIWGVIVGIVIYIIWKLTCSFNTKGPTENSKNDEYTNFRLGEQYNTGTNRDPKKAFQFYSLATIQGHKVARSRLAEMYCLGEAIPIDYDKSLEIFSSLCNSYKSEIPQQHILSFFQYFIEHKLTPHDANKFVASLTERANSESLFSQFLLGEMYFSGIKVEKNIEKSLYWYLKAANNVKDVDCGTHTYNLKNEAQYILANYYKNLDLTKESCQKSAYWYVEALNSYHMAAYNLLLSLTSTQDDIFFDSKEHQIKFLEYLYKALLTNAEKKLIESQKMLSNMYSHGIYPEQDYMKSLYWLKKAAEQGSQESNYLVGTRYEDGCGTEKDIQKAIFWYRRAPSYGPALSRLNELTKPQS
;
A
#
# COMPACT_ATOMS: atom_id res chain seq x y z
N MET A 1 16.46 10.57 -2.66
CA MET A 1 15.22 9.87 -2.21
C MET A 1 13.92 10.46 -2.78
N ILE A 2 13.88 11.74 -3.17
CA ILE A 2 12.75 12.40 -3.87
C ILE A 2 12.57 11.90 -5.34
N LEU A 3 13.63 11.37 -5.95
CA LEU A 3 13.65 11.01 -7.38
C LEU A 3 12.94 9.70 -7.74
N ILE A 4 12.78 8.75 -6.81
CA ILE A 4 12.16 7.44 -7.12
C ILE A 4 10.62 7.54 -7.08
N TRP A 5 10.07 8.44 -6.25
CA TRP A 5 8.63 8.72 -6.19
C TRP A 5 8.11 9.45 -7.43
N GLY A 6 8.90 10.36 -8.01
CA GLY A 6 8.52 11.08 -9.24
C GLY A 6 8.35 10.17 -10.46
N VAL A 7 9.12 9.08 -10.55
CA VAL A 7 9.07 8.16 -11.71
C VAL A 7 7.85 7.24 -11.65
N ILE A 8 7.46 6.77 -10.45
CA ILE A 8 6.27 5.92 -10.28
C ILE A 8 4.99 6.76 -10.47
N VAL A 9 4.95 7.98 -9.92
CA VAL A 9 3.84 8.92 -10.12
C VAL A 9 3.71 9.33 -11.59
N GLY A 10 4.82 9.56 -12.29
CA GLY A 10 4.83 9.85 -13.73
C GLY A 10 4.29 8.71 -14.60
N ILE A 11 4.63 7.46 -14.28
CA ILE A 11 4.14 6.27 -15.01
C ILE A 11 2.66 6.02 -14.73
N VAL A 12 2.19 6.20 -13.50
CA VAL A 12 0.77 6.06 -13.14
C VAL A 12 -0.07 7.16 -13.78
N ILE A 13 0.40 8.42 -13.78
CA ILE A 13 -0.26 9.53 -14.50
C ILE A 13 -0.28 9.26 -16.00
N TYR A 14 0.81 8.74 -16.58
CA TYR A 14 0.86 8.39 -18.01
C TYR A 14 -0.09 7.24 -18.35
N ILE A 15 -0.22 6.21 -17.51
CA ILE A 15 -1.15 5.10 -17.72
C ILE A 15 -2.61 5.56 -17.54
N ILE A 16 -2.92 6.40 -16.54
CA ILE A 16 -4.24 7.00 -16.34
C ILE A 16 -4.60 7.94 -17.50
N TRP A 17 -3.64 8.73 -18.00
CA TRP A 17 -3.79 9.57 -19.19
C TRP A 17 -4.00 8.72 -20.45
N LYS A 18 -3.26 7.61 -20.61
CA LYS A 18 -3.40 6.70 -21.75
C LYS A 18 -4.71 5.89 -21.72
N LEU A 19 -5.21 5.54 -20.53
CA LEU A 19 -6.52 4.91 -20.33
C LEU A 19 -7.68 5.90 -20.55
N THR A 20 -7.51 7.18 -20.19
CA THR A 20 -8.51 8.22 -20.48
C THR A 20 -8.50 8.68 -21.95
N CYS A 21 -7.37 8.58 -22.66
CA CYS A 21 -7.26 9.00 -24.07
C CYS A 21 -7.65 7.95 -25.13
N SER A 22 -8.02 6.70 -24.78
CA SER A 22 -8.33 5.66 -25.79
C SER A 22 -9.81 5.48 -26.18
N PHE A 23 -10.73 6.33 -25.70
CA PHE A 23 -12.14 6.27 -26.10
C PHE A 23 -12.45 7.20 -27.28
N ASN A 24 -11.97 6.82 -28.47
CA ASN A 24 -12.39 7.45 -29.72
C ASN A 24 -13.67 6.78 -30.27
N THR A 25 -14.78 6.94 -29.54
CA THR A 25 -16.14 6.66 -30.02
C THR A 25 -16.95 7.94 -29.85
N LYS A 26 -17.81 8.31 -30.82
CA LYS A 26 -18.78 9.41 -30.63
C LYS A 26 -19.46 9.22 -29.27
N GLY A 27 -19.18 10.11 -28.32
CA GLY A 27 -19.69 9.96 -26.97
C GLY A 27 -21.22 10.10 -26.91
N PRO A 28 -21.84 9.69 -25.79
CA PRO A 28 -23.30 9.70 -25.68
C PRO A 28 -23.88 11.11 -25.88
N THR A 29 -25.11 11.16 -26.38
CA THR A 29 -25.92 12.39 -26.41
C THR A 29 -26.88 12.43 -25.22
N GLU A 30 -27.41 13.60 -24.85
CA GLU A 30 -28.40 13.74 -23.76
C GLU A 30 -29.68 12.89 -24.00
N ASN A 31 -29.95 12.50 -25.25
CA ASN A 31 -31.06 11.61 -25.62
C ASN A 31 -30.73 10.10 -25.52
N SER A 32 -29.53 9.75 -25.07
CA SER A 32 -29.10 8.35 -24.90
C SER A 32 -29.80 7.69 -23.72
N LYS A 33 -29.69 6.37 -23.60
CA LYS A 33 -30.26 5.61 -22.49
C LYS A 33 -29.79 6.18 -21.14
N ASN A 34 -30.74 6.43 -20.24
CA ASN A 34 -30.46 6.94 -18.89
C ASN A 34 -29.97 5.80 -17.99
N ASP A 35 -28.68 5.48 -18.09
CA ASP A 35 -27.97 4.50 -17.26
C ASP A 35 -26.71 5.12 -16.64
N GLU A 36 -26.13 4.43 -15.66
CA GLU A 36 -25.09 5.00 -14.80
C GLU A 36 -23.82 5.37 -15.57
N TYR A 37 -23.44 4.55 -16.55
CA TYR A 37 -22.25 4.76 -17.38
C TYR A 37 -22.48 5.83 -18.44
N THR A 38 -23.68 5.91 -18.98
CA THR A 38 -24.06 6.98 -19.91
C THR A 38 -24.05 8.33 -19.21
N ASN A 39 -24.64 8.42 -18.02
CA ASN A 39 -24.59 9.63 -17.19
C ASN A 39 -23.16 10.00 -16.79
N PHE A 40 -22.33 9.03 -16.36
CA PHE A 40 -20.93 9.30 -16.06
C PHE A 40 -20.16 9.87 -17.27
N ARG A 41 -20.32 9.27 -18.46
CA ARG A 41 -19.68 9.75 -19.69
C ARG A 41 -20.15 11.13 -20.12
N LEU A 42 -21.44 11.45 -19.98
CA LEU A 42 -21.96 12.80 -20.20
C LEU A 42 -21.34 13.79 -19.20
N GLY A 43 -21.19 13.39 -17.94
CA GLY A 43 -20.48 14.17 -16.93
C GLY A 43 -19.04 14.51 -17.34
N GLU A 44 -18.26 13.51 -17.78
CA GLU A 44 -16.88 13.71 -18.25
C GLU A 44 -16.82 14.64 -19.47
N GLN A 45 -17.72 14.48 -20.44
CA GLN A 45 -17.80 15.36 -21.61
C GLN A 45 -18.02 16.82 -21.22
N TYR A 46 -18.93 17.10 -20.30
CA TYR A 46 -19.18 18.48 -19.84
C TYR A 46 -18.08 18.98 -18.90
N ASN A 47 -17.30 18.10 -18.27
CA ASN A 47 -16.22 18.49 -17.37
C ASN A 47 -14.93 18.89 -18.12
N THR A 48 -14.53 18.10 -19.14
CA THR A 48 -13.24 18.24 -19.83
C THR A 48 -13.34 18.48 -21.33
N GLY A 49 -14.54 18.39 -21.91
CA GLY A 49 -14.76 18.55 -23.35
C GLY A 49 -14.72 19.99 -23.84
N THR A 50 -14.79 20.16 -25.17
CA THR A 50 -14.74 21.46 -25.86
C THR A 50 -15.90 22.39 -25.49
N ASN A 51 -17.05 21.84 -25.11
CA ASN A 51 -18.22 22.55 -24.59
C ASN A 51 -18.31 22.42 -23.06
N ARG A 52 -17.23 22.76 -22.34
CA ARG A 52 -17.15 22.61 -20.89
C ARG A 52 -18.26 23.38 -20.17
N ASP A 53 -19.07 22.67 -19.41
CA ASP A 53 -20.12 23.19 -18.53
C ASP A 53 -20.10 22.42 -17.19
N PRO A 54 -19.38 22.93 -16.18
CA PRO A 54 -19.23 22.22 -14.91
C PRO A 54 -20.57 22.07 -14.15
N LYS A 55 -21.58 22.92 -14.39
CA LYS A 55 -22.89 22.76 -13.76
C LYS A 55 -23.62 21.54 -14.32
N LYS A 56 -23.59 21.35 -15.64
CA LYS A 56 -24.11 20.14 -16.27
C LYS A 56 -23.32 18.90 -15.86
N ALA A 57 -21.99 19.00 -15.81
CA ALA A 57 -21.14 17.89 -15.35
C ALA A 57 -21.56 17.41 -13.94
N PHE A 58 -21.76 18.36 -13.02
CA PHE A 58 -22.22 18.08 -11.66
C PHE A 58 -23.57 17.33 -11.64
N GLN A 59 -24.53 17.76 -12.46
CA GLN A 59 -25.85 17.12 -12.56
C GLN A 59 -25.74 15.67 -13.03
N PHE A 60 -24.99 15.42 -14.11
CA PHE A 60 -24.81 14.08 -14.65
C PHE A 60 -24.04 13.16 -13.71
N TYR A 61 -22.98 13.65 -13.05
CA TYR A 61 -22.29 12.87 -12.02
C TYR A 61 -23.20 12.57 -10.82
N SER A 62 -24.08 13.49 -10.44
CA SER A 62 -25.09 13.28 -9.38
C SER A 62 -26.04 12.15 -9.75
N LEU A 63 -26.57 12.16 -10.98
CA LEU A 63 -27.44 11.10 -11.48
C LEU A 63 -26.73 9.74 -11.51
N ALA A 64 -25.52 9.68 -12.05
CA ALA A 64 -24.72 8.45 -12.09
C ALA A 64 -24.43 7.92 -10.68
N THR A 65 -24.15 8.81 -9.72
CA THR A 65 -23.90 8.44 -8.32
C THR A 65 -25.13 7.85 -7.64
N ILE A 66 -26.31 8.43 -7.86
CA ILE A 66 -27.59 7.89 -7.35
C ILE A 66 -27.83 6.48 -7.90
N GLN A 67 -27.37 6.21 -9.12
CA GLN A 67 -27.51 4.91 -9.78
C GLN A 67 -26.46 3.87 -9.35
N GLY A 68 -25.44 4.28 -8.56
CA GLY A 68 -24.44 3.37 -7.99
C GLY A 68 -23.01 3.59 -8.51
N HIS A 69 -22.79 4.51 -9.45
CA HIS A 69 -21.50 4.65 -10.12
C HIS A 69 -20.43 5.24 -9.20
N LYS A 70 -19.44 4.41 -8.81
CA LYS A 70 -18.40 4.80 -7.83
C LYS A 70 -17.47 5.91 -8.35
N VAL A 71 -17.06 5.87 -9.61
CA VAL A 71 -16.18 6.92 -10.19
C VAL A 71 -16.90 8.27 -10.32
N ALA A 72 -18.16 8.29 -10.73
CA ALA A 72 -18.97 9.52 -10.69
C ALA A 72 -19.05 10.08 -9.27
N ARG A 73 -19.19 9.20 -8.26
CA ARG A 73 -19.20 9.59 -6.86
C ARG A 73 -17.88 10.24 -6.43
N SER A 74 -16.72 9.71 -6.85
CA SER A 74 -15.44 10.37 -6.57
C SER A 74 -15.32 11.71 -7.30
N ARG A 75 -15.78 11.81 -8.56
CA ARG A 75 -15.81 13.09 -9.29
C ARG A 75 -16.64 14.16 -8.58
N LEU A 76 -17.79 13.81 -8.03
CA LEU A 76 -18.56 14.75 -7.20
C LEU A 76 -17.76 15.24 -5.98
N ALA A 77 -17.04 14.34 -5.32
CA ALA A 77 -16.21 14.71 -4.19
C ALA A 77 -15.07 15.68 -4.58
N GLU A 78 -14.47 15.49 -5.76
CA GLU A 78 -13.49 16.42 -6.33
C GLU A 78 -14.13 17.79 -6.57
N MET A 79 -15.34 17.84 -7.15
CA MET A 79 -16.06 19.09 -7.41
C MET A 79 -16.42 19.85 -6.13
N TYR A 80 -16.85 19.14 -5.07
CA TYR A 80 -17.08 19.74 -3.75
C TYR A 80 -15.80 20.33 -3.15
N CYS A 81 -14.66 19.65 -3.36
CA CYS A 81 -13.36 20.11 -2.88
C CYS A 81 -12.87 21.36 -3.63
N LEU A 82 -13.02 21.38 -4.96
CA LEU A 82 -12.50 22.44 -5.82
C LEU A 82 -13.43 23.66 -5.92
N GLY A 83 -14.71 23.52 -5.58
CA GLY A 83 -15.71 24.57 -5.77
C GLY A 83 -16.05 24.84 -7.24
N GLU A 84 -15.89 23.85 -8.12
CA GLU A 84 -16.22 24.00 -9.54
C GLU A 84 -17.73 23.85 -9.75
N ALA A 85 -18.38 24.92 -10.22
CA ALA A 85 -19.85 25.03 -10.41
C ALA A 85 -20.73 25.00 -9.15
N ILE A 86 -20.17 24.67 -7.99
CA ILE A 86 -20.85 24.60 -6.70
C ILE A 86 -19.97 25.23 -5.61
N PRO A 87 -20.54 25.70 -4.49
CA PRO A 87 -19.74 26.18 -3.36
C PRO A 87 -18.82 25.11 -2.80
N ILE A 88 -17.64 25.52 -2.31
CA ILE A 88 -16.67 24.63 -1.66
C ILE A 88 -17.30 24.01 -0.41
N ASP A 89 -17.24 22.69 -0.32
CA ASP A 89 -17.72 21.88 0.81
C ASP A 89 -16.72 20.74 1.10
N TYR A 90 -15.73 21.06 1.93
CA TYR A 90 -14.70 20.10 2.31
C TYR A 90 -15.25 18.93 3.09
N ASP A 91 -16.24 19.16 3.94
CA ASP A 91 -16.82 18.10 4.75
C ASP A 91 -17.46 17.05 3.85
N LYS A 92 -18.32 17.46 2.93
CA LYS A 92 -18.97 16.54 2.00
C LYS A 92 -17.97 15.80 1.10
N SER A 93 -16.94 16.50 0.61
CA SER A 93 -15.86 15.86 -0.16
C SER A 93 -15.16 14.76 0.64
N LEU A 94 -14.69 15.09 1.85
CA LEU A 94 -13.97 14.16 2.72
C LEU A 94 -14.85 12.99 3.18
N GLU A 95 -16.16 13.19 3.34
CA GLU A 95 -17.11 12.12 3.64
C GLU A 95 -17.15 11.07 2.54
N ILE A 96 -17.34 11.55 1.31
CA ILE A 96 -17.44 10.67 0.16
C ILE A 96 -16.14 9.90 -0.01
N PHE A 97 -14.99 10.57 0.04
CA PHE A 97 -13.70 9.89 -0.10
C PHE A 97 -13.40 8.93 1.04
N SER A 98 -13.69 9.29 2.29
CA SER A 98 -13.53 8.38 3.43
C SER A 98 -14.40 7.12 3.24
N SER A 99 -15.63 7.28 2.76
CA SER A 99 -16.52 6.15 2.47
C SER A 99 -16.02 5.25 1.33
N LEU A 100 -15.42 5.85 0.30
CA LEU A 100 -14.83 5.11 -0.82
C LEU A 100 -13.61 4.31 -0.36
N CYS A 101 -12.71 4.94 0.40
CA CYS A 101 -11.53 4.29 0.98
C CYS A 101 -11.91 3.10 1.89
N ASN A 102 -13.02 3.23 2.63
CA ASN A 102 -13.47 2.20 3.57
C ASN A 102 -14.21 1.03 2.90
N SER A 103 -14.52 1.11 1.61
CA SER A 103 -15.24 0.04 0.92
C SER A 103 -14.29 -1.09 0.50
N TYR A 104 -14.54 -2.32 1.00
CA TYR A 104 -13.74 -3.54 0.76
C TYR A 104 -13.49 -3.86 -0.73
N LYS A 105 -14.34 -3.34 -1.62
CA LYS A 105 -14.23 -3.46 -3.09
C LYS A 105 -14.30 -2.09 -3.77
N SER A 106 -13.59 -1.10 -3.23
CA SER A 106 -13.41 0.15 -3.96
C SER A 106 -12.71 -0.16 -5.28
N GLU A 107 -13.41 0.04 -6.39
CA GLU A 107 -12.80 0.01 -7.72
C GLU A 107 -11.80 1.16 -7.90
N ILE A 108 -11.86 2.16 -7.01
CA ILE A 108 -10.95 3.29 -6.98
C ILE A 108 -9.87 3.00 -5.94
N PRO A 109 -8.60 2.83 -6.34
CA PRO A 109 -7.51 2.61 -5.41
C PRO A 109 -7.36 3.77 -4.42
N GLN A 110 -7.10 3.47 -3.14
CA GLN A 110 -6.86 4.51 -2.12
C GLN A 110 -5.69 5.44 -2.52
N GLN A 111 -4.67 4.93 -3.20
CA GLN A 111 -3.56 5.73 -3.76
C GLN A 111 -4.06 6.81 -4.72
N HIS A 112 -5.04 6.51 -5.57
CA HIS A 112 -5.58 7.49 -6.52
C HIS A 112 -6.21 8.67 -5.78
N ILE A 113 -6.99 8.38 -4.73
CA ILE A 113 -7.60 9.40 -3.88
C ILE A 113 -6.52 10.23 -3.18
N LEU A 114 -5.49 9.58 -2.62
CA LEU A 114 -4.38 10.27 -1.96
C LEU A 114 -3.61 11.17 -2.93
N SER A 115 -3.29 10.68 -4.13
CA SER A 115 -2.60 11.46 -5.17
C SER A 115 -3.42 12.67 -5.61
N PHE A 116 -4.76 12.54 -5.73
CA PHE A 116 -5.62 13.69 -5.96
C PHE A 116 -5.49 14.72 -4.85
N PHE A 117 -5.58 14.31 -3.58
CA PHE A 117 -5.48 15.25 -2.47
C PHE A 117 -4.11 15.89 -2.36
N GLN A 118 -3.05 15.14 -2.62
CA GLN A 118 -1.70 15.71 -2.69
C GLN A 118 -1.62 16.79 -3.77
N TYR A 119 -2.07 16.49 -4.98
CA TYR A 119 -2.14 17.46 -6.07
C TYR A 119 -3.00 18.68 -5.70
N PHE A 120 -4.18 18.45 -5.13
CA PHE A 120 -5.09 19.50 -4.66
C PHE A 120 -4.43 20.39 -3.62
N ILE A 121 -3.84 19.83 -2.57
CA ILE A 121 -3.18 20.58 -1.49
C ILE A 121 -2.02 21.40 -2.05
N GLU A 122 -1.21 20.82 -2.93
CA GLU A 122 -0.04 21.50 -3.50
C GLU A 122 -0.45 22.65 -4.44
N HIS A 123 -1.41 22.41 -5.34
CA HIS A 123 -1.63 23.26 -6.51
C HIS A 123 -2.95 24.05 -6.49
N LYS A 124 -3.95 23.61 -5.73
CA LYS A 124 -5.32 24.16 -5.78
C LYS A 124 -5.77 24.75 -4.46
N LEU A 125 -5.34 24.20 -3.33
CA LEU A 125 -5.70 24.70 -2.00
C LEU A 125 -5.04 26.07 -1.76
N THR A 126 -5.86 27.08 -1.50
CA THR A 126 -5.37 28.42 -1.20
C THR A 126 -4.85 28.49 0.25
N PRO A 127 -3.87 29.34 0.57
CA PRO A 127 -3.44 29.55 1.96
C PRO A 127 -4.58 30.03 2.88
N HIS A 128 -5.54 30.79 2.33
CA HIS A 128 -6.70 31.27 3.08
C HIS A 128 -7.62 30.12 3.51
N ASP A 129 -7.85 29.15 2.61
CA ASP A 129 -8.76 28.03 2.85
C ASP A 129 -8.09 26.85 3.59
N ALA A 130 -6.76 26.83 3.68
CA ALA A 130 -6.00 25.76 4.32
C ALA A 130 -6.42 25.51 5.76
N ASN A 131 -6.66 26.57 6.55
CA ASN A 131 -7.11 26.44 7.94
C ASN A 131 -8.49 25.77 8.05
N LYS A 132 -9.42 26.12 7.15
CA LYS A 132 -10.76 25.51 7.10
C LYS A 132 -10.67 24.04 6.71
N PHE A 133 -9.86 23.71 5.70
CA PHE A 133 -9.63 22.34 5.27
C PHE A 133 -9.04 21.46 6.39
N VAL A 134 -8.03 21.98 7.10
CA VAL A 134 -7.42 21.30 8.26
C VAL A 134 -8.42 21.11 9.40
N ALA A 135 -9.30 22.07 9.65
CA ALA A 135 -10.34 21.95 10.67
C ALA A 135 -11.31 20.80 10.34
N SER A 136 -11.84 20.76 9.11
CA SER A 136 -12.69 19.66 8.61
C SER A 136 -11.99 18.31 8.69
N LEU A 137 -10.71 18.24 8.30
CA LEU A 137 -9.91 17.02 8.43
C LEU A 137 -9.75 16.58 9.89
N THR A 138 -9.50 17.51 10.80
CA THR A 138 -9.28 17.22 12.22
C THR A 138 -10.53 16.66 12.87
N GLU A 139 -11.71 17.23 12.58
CA GLU A 139 -12.99 16.69 13.05
C GLU A 139 -13.22 15.25 12.58
N ARG A 140 -12.96 14.98 11.30
CA ARG A 140 -13.09 13.64 10.72
C ARG A 140 -12.05 12.65 11.24
N ALA A 141 -10.83 13.10 11.46
CA ALA A 141 -9.77 12.28 12.04
C ALA A 141 -10.07 11.91 13.50
N ASN A 142 -10.76 12.80 14.23
CA ASN A 142 -11.25 12.54 15.58
C ASN A 142 -12.45 11.59 15.62
N SER A 143 -13.27 11.52 14.56
CA SER A 143 -14.28 10.47 14.37
C SER A 143 -13.71 9.16 13.79
N GLU A 144 -12.39 8.97 13.93
CA GLU A 144 -11.64 7.77 13.56
C GLU A 144 -11.59 7.48 12.05
N SER A 145 -11.74 8.50 11.19
CA SER A 145 -11.47 8.34 9.76
C SER A 145 -9.98 8.06 9.52
N LEU A 146 -9.65 6.83 9.10
CA LEU A 146 -8.30 6.43 8.72
C LEU A 146 -7.71 7.35 7.65
N PHE A 147 -8.52 7.69 6.65
CA PHE A 147 -8.11 8.58 5.56
C PHE A 147 -7.72 9.96 6.08
N SER A 148 -8.55 10.56 6.93
CA SER A 148 -8.27 11.90 7.47
C SER A 148 -7.09 11.91 8.44
N GLN A 149 -6.93 10.86 9.25
CA GLN A 149 -5.74 10.69 10.11
C GLN A 149 -4.47 10.62 9.26
N PHE A 150 -4.46 9.80 8.23
CA PHE A 150 -3.29 9.69 7.33
C PHE A 150 -2.98 11.02 6.64
N LEU A 151 -3.99 11.68 6.06
CA LEU A 151 -3.80 12.92 5.32
C LEU A 151 -3.30 14.07 6.21
N LEU A 152 -3.76 14.17 7.47
CA LEU A 152 -3.20 15.12 8.43
C LEU A 152 -1.74 14.81 8.75
N GLY A 153 -1.38 13.53 8.88
CA GLY A 153 -0.01 13.08 9.03
C GLY A 153 0.89 13.64 7.92
N GLU A 154 0.47 13.46 6.66
CA GLU A 154 1.18 13.95 5.46
C GLU A 154 1.28 15.47 5.41
N MET A 155 0.19 16.18 5.69
CA MET A 155 0.17 17.64 5.65
C MET A 155 1.17 18.25 6.64
N TYR A 156 1.17 17.78 7.89
CA TYR A 156 2.12 18.26 8.89
C TYR A 156 3.56 17.79 8.64
N PHE A 157 3.75 16.62 8.03
CA PHE A 157 5.08 16.12 7.65
C PHE A 157 5.73 16.99 6.58
N SER A 158 4.97 17.27 5.51
CA SER A 158 5.42 18.02 4.34
C SER A 158 5.50 19.53 4.60
N GLY A 159 4.63 20.08 5.46
CA GLY A 159 4.51 21.52 5.68
C GLY A 159 3.93 22.28 4.48
N ILE A 160 3.24 21.57 3.58
CA ILE A 160 2.62 22.20 2.41
C ILE A 160 1.28 22.80 2.84
N LYS A 161 1.15 24.13 2.71
CA LYS A 161 0.00 24.97 3.14
C LYS A 161 -0.24 25.05 4.66
N VAL A 162 0.42 24.22 5.45
CA VAL A 162 0.41 24.26 6.92
C VAL A 162 1.82 24.38 7.46
N GLU A 163 1.98 24.87 8.68
CA GLU A 163 3.29 24.86 9.34
C GLU A 163 3.76 23.41 9.53
N LYS A 164 5.00 23.13 9.09
CA LYS A 164 5.63 21.83 9.26
C LYS A 164 5.73 21.51 10.76
N ASN A 165 5.17 20.38 11.17
CA ASN A 165 5.17 19.97 12.58
C ASN A 165 5.29 18.45 12.68
N ILE A 166 6.51 17.98 12.96
CA ILE A 166 6.81 16.54 13.03
C ILE A 166 6.05 15.85 14.15
N GLU A 167 5.92 16.48 15.33
CA GLU A 167 5.20 15.89 16.46
C GLU A 167 3.72 15.64 16.14
N LYS A 168 3.04 16.64 15.55
CA LYS A 168 1.65 16.49 15.09
C LYS A 168 1.51 15.46 13.99
N SER A 169 2.45 15.43 13.05
CA SER A 169 2.47 14.44 11.98
C SER A 169 2.52 13.02 12.56
N LEU A 170 3.46 12.76 13.47
CA LEU A 170 3.60 11.47 14.13
C LEU A 170 2.37 11.09 14.94
N TYR A 171 1.78 12.06 15.65
CA TYR A 171 0.54 11.84 16.38
C TYR A 171 -0.57 11.29 15.47
N TRP A 172 -0.74 11.88 14.29
CA TRP A 172 -1.75 11.45 13.33
C TRP A 172 -1.40 10.13 12.64
N TYR A 173 -0.14 9.91 12.27
CA TYR A 173 0.30 8.60 11.76
C TYR A 173 0.14 7.50 12.80
N LEU A 174 0.43 7.75 14.09
CA LEU A 174 0.22 6.79 15.17
C LEU A 174 -1.27 6.45 15.33
N LYS A 175 -2.17 7.43 15.20
CA LYS A 175 -3.61 7.17 15.16
C LYS A 175 -4.01 6.32 13.96
N ALA A 176 -3.51 6.65 12.76
CA ALA A 176 -3.80 5.89 11.54
C ALA A 176 -3.27 4.44 11.62
N ALA A 177 -2.03 4.26 12.08
CA ALA A 177 -1.37 2.96 12.19
C ALA A 177 -2.04 2.02 13.20
N ASN A 178 -2.68 2.58 14.24
CA ASN A 178 -3.41 1.84 15.27
C ASN A 178 -4.93 1.79 15.02
N ASN A 179 -5.42 2.29 13.89
CA ASN A 179 -6.85 2.37 13.65
C ASN A 179 -7.47 0.95 13.53
N VAL A 180 -8.48 0.69 14.37
CA VAL A 180 -9.14 -0.62 14.54
C VAL A 180 -10.25 -0.85 13.50
N LYS A 181 -10.67 0.18 12.75
CA LYS A 181 -11.62 0.06 11.63
C LYS A 181 -10.94 -0.53 10.39
N ASP A 182 -10.20 -1.61 10.63
CA ASP A 182 -9.41 -2.32 9.64
C ASP A 182 -10.29 -2.69 8.45
N VAL A 183 -9.86 -2.24 7.28
CA VAL A 183 -10.42 -2.70 6.02
C VAL A 183 -9.40 -3.70 5.52
N ASP A 184 -9.63 -4.98 5.80
CA ASP A 184 -8.89 -6.05 5.15
C ASP A 184 -9.12 -5.88 3.65
N CYS A 185 -8.22 -5.23 2.93
CA CYS A 185 -8.38 -4.97 1.51
C CYS A 185 -8.03 -6.20 0.65
N GLY A 186 -7.75 -7.33 1.29
CA GLY A 186 -7.22 -8.53 0.66
C GLY A 186 -5.71 -8.48 0.55
N THR A 187 -5.11 -9.64 0.28
CA THR A 187 -3.67 -9.76 0.03
C THR A 187 -3.34 -8.98 -1.24
N HIS A 188 -2.37 -8.04 -1.18
CA HIS A 188 -1.79 -7.23 -2.29
C HIS A 188 -2.37 -5.83 -2.57
N THR A 189 -3.30 -5.31 -1.76
CA THR A 189 -3.83 -3.94 -1.95
C THR A 189 -3.18 -2.92 -1.03
N TYR A 190 -2.86 -1.75 -1.57
CA TYR A 190 -2.39 -0.60 -0.78
C TYR A 190 -3.39 -0.22 0.30
N ASN A 191 -2.90 -0.07 1.53
CA ASN A 191 -3.67 0.26 2.71
C ASN A 191 -2.99 1.41 3.46
N LEU A 192 -3.71 2.49 3.70
CA LEU A 192 -3.21 3.68 4.41
C LEU A 192 -2.72 3.38 5.83
N LYS A 193 -3.28 2.38 6.52
CA LYS A 193 -2.80 1.91 7.83
C LYS A 193 -1.38 1.36 7.71
N ASN A 194 -1.16 0.48 6.74
CA ASN A 194 0.14 -0.17 6.52
C ASN A 194 1.19 0.85 6.06
N GLU A 195 0.78 1.83 5.24
CA GLU A 195 1.64 2.94 4.84
C GLU A 195 2.00 3.80 6.06
N ALA A 196 1.05 4.12 6.95
CA ALA A 196 1.35 4.84 8.19
C ALA A 196 2.34 4.08 9.08
N GLN A 197 2.18 2.75 9.21
CA GLN A 197 3.12 1.89 9.93
C GLN A 197 4.52 1.95 9.29
N TYR A 198 4.61 1.83 7.97
CA TYR A 198 5.87 1.95 7.24
C TYR A 198 6.55 3.32 7.40
N ILE A 199 5.77 4.41 7.36
CA ILE A 199 6.26 5.78 7.59
C ILE A 199 6.81 5.93 9.00
N LEU A 200 6.08 5.46 10.02
CA LEU A 200 6.55 5.46 11.41
C LEU A 200 7.83 4.65 11.58
N ALA A 201 7.90 3.48 10.95
CA ALA A 201 9.08 2.63 10.97
C ALA A 201 10.31 3.35 10.41
N ASN A 202 10.17 4.03 9.27
CA ASN A 202 11.21 4.85 8.67
C ASN A 202 11.59 6.06 9.54
N TYR A 203 10.60 6.72 10.13
CA TYR A 203 10.86 7.86 11.01
C TYR A 203 11.74 7.44 12.20
N TYR A 204 11.33 6.41 12.95
CA TYR A 204 12.11 5.95 14.10
C TYR A 204 13.48 5.40 13.70
N LYS A 205 13.60 4.78 12.52
CA LYS A 205 14.90 4.34 11.99
C LYS A 205 15.87 5.51 11.85
N ASN A 206 15.38 6.66 11.35
CA ASN A 206 16.20 7.81 11.00
C ASN A 206 16.24 8.89 12.12
N LEU A 207 15.61 8.65 13.27
CA LEU A 207 15.44 9.67 14.32
C LEU A 207 16.75 9.98 15.04
N ASP A 208 17.27 9.00 15.77
CA ASP A 208 18.46 9.14 16.62
C ASP A 208 19.26 7.84 16.78
N LEU A 209 18.81 6.74 16.14
CA LEU A 209 19.38 5.39 16.24
C LEU A 209 19.57 4.89 17.68
N THR A 210 18.83 5.45 18.65
CA THR A 210 18.86 4.96 20.03
C THR A 210 18.23 3.57 20.11
N LYS A 211 18.49 2.87 21.23
CA LYS A 211 17.87 1.57 21.49
C LYS A 211 16.35 1.63 21.34
N GLU A 212 15.72 2.65 21.90
CA GLU A 212 14.27 2.81 21.89
C GLU A 212 13.75 3.06 20.46
N SER A 213 14.41 3.94 19.70
CA SER A 213 14.04 4.23 18.32
C SER A 213 14.21 3.01 17.41
N CYS A 214 15.30 2.25 17.55
CA CYS A 214 15.48 0.99 16.80
C CYS A 214 14.39 -0.04 17.14
N GLN A 215 14.01 -0.15 18.43
CA GLN A 215 12.92 -1.03 18.86
C GLN A 215 11.57 -0.63 18.25
N LYS A 216 11.23 0.66 18.29
CA LYS A 216 10.00 1.19 17.69
C LYS A 216 9.99 1.01 16.17
N SER A 217 11.12 1.25 15.51
CA SER A 217 11.28 1.07 14.07
C SER A 217 11.04 -0.39 13.67
N ALA A 218 11.73 -1.33 14.33
CA ALA A 218 11.58 -2.76 14.10
C ALA A 218 10.13 -3.24 14.29
N TYR A 219 9.47 -2.79 15.37
CA TYR A 219 8.07 -3.08 15.62
C TYR A 219 7.18 -2.67 14.44
N TRP A 220 7.24 -1.41 14.03
CA TRP A 220 6.38 -0.89 12.97
C TRP A 220 6.67 -1.50 11.59
N TYR A 221 7.91 -1.88 11.29
CA TYR A 221 8.22 -2.62 10.08
C TYR A 221 7.57 -4.00 10.06
N VAL A 222 7.58 -4.71 11.18
CA VAL A 222 6.96 -6.05 11.26
C VAL A 222 5.44 -5.94 11.15
N GLU A 223 4.82 -4.95 11.78
CA GLU A 223 3.37 -4.69 11.62
C GLU A 223 3.01 -4.39 10.14
N ALA A 224 3.78 -3.55 9.47
CA ALA A 224 3.57 -3.24 8.05
C ALA A 224 3.79 -4.48 7.15
N LEU A 225 4.78 -5.31 7.47
CA LEU A 225 5.10 -6.55 6.75
C LEU A 225 3.98 -7.58 6.88
N ASN A 226 3.42 -7.77 8.08
CA ASN A 226 2.34 -8.73 8.33
C ASN A 226 1.10 -8.44 7.47
N SER A 227 0.97 -7.20 7.01
CA SER A 227 -0.11 -6.73 6.16
C SER A 227 0.31 -6.59 4.68
N TYR A 228 1.40 -7.25 4.28
CA TYR A 228 1.95 -7.28 2.91
C TYR A 228 2.29 -5.90 2.33
N HIS A 229 2.77 -4.97 3.16
CA HIS A 229 3.21 -3.68 2.64
C HIS A 229 4.44 -3.84 1.74
N MET A 230 4.28 -3.64 0.42
CA MET A 230 5.33 -3.87 -0.57
C MET A 230 6.62 -3.09 -0.28
N ALA A 231 6.53 -1.85 0.20
CA ALA A 231 7.73 -1.07 0.51
C ALA A 231 8.46 -1.59 1.76
N ALA A 232 7.73 -2.13 2.74
CA ALA A 232 8.34 -2.76 3.92
C ALA A 232 9.02 -4.08 3.51
N TYR A 233 8.33 -4.88 2.70
CA TYR A 233 8.88 -6.12 2.15
C TYR A 233 10.14 -5.86 1.31
N ASN A 234 10.11 -4.89 0.40
CA ASN A 234 11.24 -4.55 -0.46
C ASN A 234 12.44 -4.00 0.31
N LEU A 235 12.20 -3.20 1.37
CA LEU A 235 13.28 -2.74 2.23
C LEU A 235 13.97 -3.93 2.94
N LEU A 236 13.16 -4.87 3.45
CA LEU A 236 13.71 -6.05 4.09
C LEU A 236 14.47 -6.95 3.10
N LEU A 237 13.99 -7.05 1.86
CA LEU A 237 14.73 -7.69 0.78
C LEU A 237 16.03 -6.96 0.44
N SER A 238 16.08 -5.62 0.45
CA SER A 238 17.34 -4.90 0.19
C SER A 238 18.38 -5.14 1.29
N LEU A 239 17.95 -5.32 2.54
CA LEU A 239 18.85 -5.74 3.64
C LEU A 239 19.43 -7.15 3.41
N THR A 240 18.87 -7.96 2.50
CA THR A 240 19.38 -9.29 2.13
C THR A 240 20.45 -9.24 1.03
N SER A 241 20.52 -8.14 0.26
CA SER A 241 21.52 -7.97 -0.79
C SER A 241 22.79 -7.36 -0.21
N THR A 242 23.91 -8.05 -0.35
CA THR A 242 25.22 -7.82 0.27
C THR A 242 25.96 -6.53 -0.13
N GLN A 243 25.27 -5.45 -0.47
CA GLN A 243 25.90 -4.16 -0.76
C GLN A 243 25.89 -3.27 0.48
N ASP A 244 27.01 -2.58 0.70
CA ASP A 244 27.21 -1.62 1.78
C ASP A 244 25.99 -0.71 1.95
N ASP A 245 25.34 -0.86 3.10
CA ASP A 245 24.10 -0.15 3.41
C ASP A 245 24.40 1.35 3.57
N ILE A 246 23.97 2.15 2.59
CA ILE A 246 23.99 3.63 2.61
C ILE A 246 23.11 4.20 3.74
N PHE A 247 22.42 3.35 4.51
CA PHE A 247 21.34 3.70 5.42
C PHE A 247 21.73 3.77 6.90
N PHE A 248 22.88 3.23 7.30
CA PHE A 248 23.31 3.25 8.71
C PHE A 248 24.65 3.97 8.86
N ASP A 249 24.73 4.84 9.86
CA ASP A 249 25.95 5.60 10.15
C ASP A 249 27.11 4.70 10.62
N SER A 250 26.80 3.49 11.11
CA SER A 250 27.81 2.51 11.50
C SER A 250 27.27 1.08 11.37
N LYS A 251 28.20 0.13 11.17
CA LYS A 251 27.91 -1.31 11.18
C LYS A 251 27.32 -1.78 12.51
N GLU A 252 27.69 -1.14 13.62
CA GLU A 252 27.14 -1.45 14.94
C GLU A 252 25.64 -1.10 15.03
N HIS A 253 25.25 0.09 14.53
CA HIS A 253 23.85 0.49 14.48
C HIS A 253 23.02 -0.42 13.58
N GLN A 254 23.58 -0.84 12.44
CA GLN A 254 22.95 -1.82 11.55
C GLN A 254 22.70 -3.15 12.29
N ILE A 255 23.72 -3.74 12.92
CA ILE A 255 23.59 -5.01 13.65
C ILE A 255 22.54 -4.89 14.77
N LYS A 256 22.55 -3.78 15.51
CA LYS A 256 21.60 -3.53 16.60
C LYS A 256 20.17 -3.39 16.10
N PHE A 257 19.94 -2.71 14.99
CA PHE A 257 18.62 -2.66 14.34
C PHE A 257 18.17 -4.05 13.89
N LEU A 258 19.04 -4.81 13.23
CA LEU A 258 18.78 -6.18 12.79
C LEU A 258 18.45 -7.12 13.95
N GLU A 259 19.09 -6.93 15.12
CA GLU A 259 18.76 -7.68 16.33
C GLU A 259 17.33 -7.42 16.81
N TYR A 260 16.89 -6.17 16.83
CA TYR A 260 15.51 -5.83 17.23
C TYR A 260 14.48 -6.30 16.21
N LEU A 261 14.79 -6.14 14.92
CA LEU A 261 13.96 -6.66 13.84
C LEU A 261 13.80 -8.17 13.95
N TYR A 262 14.90 -8.90 14.13
CA TYR A 262 14.89 -10.34 14.33
C TYR A 262 14.05 -10.77 15.53
N LYS A 263 14.18 -10.10 16.69
CA LYS A 263 13.35 -10.37 17.88
C LYS A 263 11.87 -10.12 17.62
N ALA A 264 11.53 -9.04 16.92
CA ALA A 264 10.15 -8.72 16.56
C ALA A 264 9.57 -9.76 15.58
N LEU A 265 10.35 -10.20 14.60
CA LEU A 265 9.97 -11.25 13.66
C LEU A 265 9.79 -12.60 14.35
N LEU A 266 10.68 -13.00 15.27
CA LEU A 266 10.52 -14.21 16.08
C LEU A 266 9.19 -14.22 16.84
N THR A 267 8.92 -13.15 17.58
CA THR A 267 7.69 -12.99 18.37
C THR A 267 6.44 -13.16 17.49
N ASN A 268 6.46 -12.59 16.28
CA ASN A 268 5.34 -12.65 15.34
C ASN A 268 5.25 -14.00 14.60
N ALA A 269 6.38 -14.62 14.30
CA ALA A 269 6.42 -15.95 13.71
C ALA A 269 5.90 -17.02 14.68
N GLU A 270 6.11 -16.85 15.99
CA GLU A 270 5.52 -17.67 17.06
C GLU A 270 3.99 -17.50 17.15
N LYS A 271 3.50 -16.28 16.87
CA LYS A 271 2.06 -16.01 16.65
C LYS A 271 1.54 -16.54 15.31
N LYS A 272 2.33 -17.36 14.61
CA LYS A 272 2.00 -17.99 13.33
C LYS A 272 1.82 -17.03 12.15
N LEU A 273 2.34 -15.81 12.21
CA LEU A 273 2.27 -14.89 11.07
C LEU A 273 3.18 -15.36 9.93
N ILE A 274 2.59 -15.70 8.78
CA ILE A 274 3.25 -16.30 7.61
C ILE A 274 4.40 -15.42 7.10
N GLU A 275 4.17 -14.11 6.97
CA GLU A 275 5.20 -13.20 6.47
C GLU A 275 6.40 -13.06 7.40
N SER A 276 6.17 -13.07 8.72
CA SER A 276 7.25 -13.10 9.69
C SER A 276 8.06 -14.40 9.60
N GLN A 277 7.41 -15.55 9.38
CA GLN A 277 8.10 -16.83 9.19
C GLN A 277 8.91 -16.87 7.88
N LYS A 278 8.36 -16.36 6.78
CA LYS A 278 9.07 -16.23 5.50
C LYS A 278 10.28 -15.32 5.64
N MET A 279 10.13 -14.19 6.34
CA MET A 279 11.22 -13.25 6.55
C MET A 279 12.34 -13.85 7.40
N LEU A 280 12.03 -14.54 8.50
CA LEU A 280 13.03 -15.28 9.28
C LEU A 280 13.76 -16.30 8.43
N SER A 281 13.04 -17.05 7.58
CA SER A 281 13.67 -17.98 6.64
C SER A 281 14.67 -17.27 5.72
N ASN A 282 14.31 -16.10 5.17
CA ASN A 282 15.20 -15.32 4.32
C ASN A 282 16.43 -14.80 5.08
N MET A 283 16.26 -14.33 6.31
CA MET A 283 17.38 -13.87 7.15
C MET A 283 18.39 -14.98 7.39
N TYR A 284 17.93 -16.18 7.77
CA TYR A 284 18.81 -17.34 7.94
C TYR A 284 19.41 -17.86 6.63
N SER A 285 18.68 -17.80 5.52
CA SER A 285 19.20 -18.22 4.21
C SER A 285 20.37 -17.37 3.74
N HIS A 286 20.33 -16.06 4.02
CA HIS A 286 21.34 -15.11 3.54
C HIS A 286 22.37 -14.70 4.62
N GLY A 287 22.20 -15.15 5.86
CA GLY A 287 23.09 -14.80 6.97
C GLY A 287 23.06 -13.31 7.34
N ILE A 288 21.89 -12.66 7.23
CA ILE A 288 21.72 -11.22 7.50
C ILE A 288 21.91 -10.96 8.99
N TYR A 289 21.13 -11.67 9.79
CA TYR A 289 21.22 -11.72 11.23
C TYR A 289 20.22 -12.78 11.74
N PRO A 290 20.63 -13.81 12.49
CA PRO A 290 22.02 -14.15 12.85
C PRO A 290 22.77 -14.77 11.65
N GLU A 291 23.87 -15.48 11.93
CA GLU A 291 24.64 -16.23 10.93
C GLU A 291 23.77 -17.17 10.08
N GLN A 292 24.26 -17.47 8.88
CA GLN A 292 23.57 -18.31 7.91
C GLN A 292 23.30 -19.70 8.48
N ASP A 293 22.06 -20.15 8.41
CA ASP A 293 21.63 -21.46 8.88
C ASP A 293 20.49 -21.98 8.01
N TYR A 294 20.84 -22.77 6.99
CA TYR A 294 19.84 -23.32 6.07
C TYR A 294 18.85 -24.26 6.76
N MET A 295 19.22 -24.91 7.86
CA MET A 295 18.29 -25.78 8.60
C MET A 295 17.22 -24.96 9.31
N LYS A 296 17.61 -23.86 9.99
CA LYS A 296 16.64 -22.93 10.59
C LYS A 296 15.82 -22.19 9.54
N SER A 297 16.42 -21.87 8.39
CA SER A 297 15.66 -21.32 7.27
C SER A 297 14.56 -22.29 6.83
N LEU A 298 14.92 -23.55 6.54
CA LEU A 298 13.96 -24.58 6.13
C LEU A 298 12.90 -24.83 7.20
N TYR A 299 13.25 -24.75 8.48
CA TYR A 299 12.31 -24.89 9.59
C TYR A 299 11.21 -23.82 9.56
N TRP A 300 11.57 -22.54 9.47
CA TRP A 300 10.58 -21.46 9.42
C TRP A 300 9.75 -21.48 8.14
N LEU A 301 10.38 -21.84 7.02
CA LEU A 301 9.71 -21.96 5.74
C LEU A 301 8.68 -23.08 5.71
N LYS A 302 8.98 -24.23 6.35
CA LYS A 302 8.02 -25.33 6.54
C LYS A 302 6.82 -24.89 7.37
N LYS A 303 7.03 -24.16 8.47
CA LYS A 303 5.92 -23.59 9.25
C LYS A 303 5.01 -22.72 8.41
N ALA A 304 5.57 -21.87 7.54
CA ALA A 304 4.77 -21.04 6.64
C ALA A 304 4.03 -21.88 5.58
N ALA A 305 4.67 -22.90 5.02
CA ALA A 305 4.09 -23.80 4.03
C ALA A 305 2.95 -24.67 4.61
N GLU A 306 3.09 -25.12 5.86
CA GLU A 306 2.07 -25.87 6.61
C GLU A 306 0.80 -25.05 6.84
N GLN A 307 0.92 -23.72 6.89
CA GLN A 307 -0.22 -22.79 6.97
C GLN A 307 -0.88 -22.48 5.62
N GLY A 308 -0.42 -23.12 4.53
CA GLY A 308 -1.03 -22.98 3.21
C GLY A 308 -0.40 -21.92 2.30
N SER A 309 0.70 -21.29 2.70
CA SER A 309 1.45 -20.38 1.83
C SER A 309 2.00 -21.12 0.62
N GLN A 310 1.48 -20.85 -0.58
CA GLN A 310 1.90 -21.55 -1.80
C GLN A 310 3.34 -21.19 -2.21
N GLU A 311 3.72 -19.93 -2.03
CA GLU A 311 5.12 -19.49 -2.20
C GLU A 311 6.04 -20.25 -1.24
N SER A 312 5.65 -20.42 0.02
CA SER A 312 6.46 -21.19 0.97
C SER A 312 6.50 -22.67 0.61
N ASN A 313 5.40 -23.28 0.16
CA ASN A 313 5.39 -24.67 -0.34
C ASN A 313 6.37 -24.83 -1.51
N TYR A 314 6.40 -23.89 -2.46
CA TYR A 314 7.39 -23.86 -3.54
C TYR A 314 8.83 -23.82 -3.00
N LEU A 315 9.12 -22.86 -2.12
CA LEU A 315 10.47 -22.68 -1.58
C LEU A 315 10.91 -23.89 -0.73
N VAL A 316 10.00 -24.55 0.00
CA VAL A 316 10.36 -25.81 0.69
C VAL A 316 10.74 -26.89 -0.33
N GLY A 317 9.99 -26.97 -1.44
CA GLY A 317 10.31 -27.87 -2.54
C GLY A 317 11.71 -27.64 -3.11
N THR A 318 12.09 -26.38 -3.36
CA THR A 318 13.44 -26.05 -3.87
C THR A 318 14.52 -26.43 -2.87
N ARG A 319 14.31 -26.21 -1.56
CA ARG A 319 15.27 -26.64 -0.53
C ARG A 319 15.52 -28.15 -0.51
N TYR A 320 14.47 -28.96 -0.71
CA TYR A 320 14.63 -30.40 -0.85
C TYR A 320 15.29 -30.81 -2.16
N GLU A 321 15.02 -30.09 -3.24
CA GLU A 321 15.64 -30.36 -4.54
C GLU A 321 17.15 -30.06 -4.55
N ASP A 322 17.54 -28.96 -3.92
CA ASP A 322 18.93 -28.49 -3.88
C ASP A 322 19.72 -29.11 -2.73
N GLY A 323 19.06 -29.70 -1.74
CA GLY A 323 19.71 -30.18 -0.51
C GLY A 323 20.18 -29.04 0.40
N CYS A 324 19.51 -27.88 0.36
CA CYS A 324 19.84 -26.74 1.21
C CYS A 324 19.16 -26.87 2.58
N GLY A 325 19.94 -27.14 3.63
CA GLY A 325 19.41 -27.29 5.00
C GLY A 325 18.72 -28.64 5.24
N THR A 326 18.89 -29.58 4.31
CA THR A 326 18.37 -30.95 4.36
C THR A 326 19.16 -31.78 3.35
N GLU A 327 19.09 -33.11 3.44
CA GLU A 327 19.50 -33.97 2.33
C GLU A 327 18.61 -33.75 1.11
N LYS A 328 19.20 -33.88 -0.08
CA LYS A 328 18.50 -33.79 -1.35
C LYS A 328 17.48 -34.92 -1.48
N ASP A 329 16.22 -34.57 -1.75
CA ASP A 329 15.11 -35.50 -1.86
C ASP A 329 14.09 -34.99 -2.88
N ILE A 330 14.21 -35.49 -4.11
CA ILE A 330 13.33 -35.10 -5.23
C ILE A 330 11.88 -35.49 -4.97
N GLN A 331 11.62 -36.60 -4.26
CA GLN A 331 10.25 -37.03 -3.98
C GLN A 331 9.57 -36.08 -2.99
N LYS A 332 10.29 -35.63 -1.97
CA LYS A 332 9.81 -34.57 -1.08
C LYS A 332 9.65 -33.24 -1.82
N ALA A 333 10.55 -32.89 -2.72
CA ALA A 333 10.41 -31.69 -3.54
C ALA A 333 9.09 -31.70 -4.35
N ILE A 334 8.82 -32.80 -5.07
CA ILE A 334 7.57 -33.03 -5.81
C ILE A 334 6.34 -32.92 -4.89
N PHE A 335 6.39 -33.53 -3.71
CA PHE A 335 5.31 -33.44 -2.71
C PHE A 335 4.99 -31.98 -2.35
N TRP A 336 6.01 -31.17 -2.07
CA TRP A 336 5.82 -29.77 -1.72
C TRP A 336 5.37 -28.92 -2.92
N TYR A 337 5.88 -29.15 -4.12
CA TYR A 337 5.40 -28.44 -5.32
C TYR A 337 3.93 -28.72 -5.63
N ARG A 338 3.46 -29.96 -5.42
CA ARG A 338 2.03 -30.31 -5.58
C ARG A 338 1.11 -29.55 -4.62
N ARG A 339 1.62 -29.02 -3.51
CA ARG A 339 0.86 -28.22 -2.54
C ARG A 339 0.74 -26.74 -2.93
N ALA A 340 1.31 -26.33 -4.06
CA ALA A 340 1.28 -24.96 -4.57
C ALA A 340 0.70 -24.87 -6.00
N PRO A 341 -0.51 -25.41 -6.27
CA PRO A 341 -1.02 -25.61 -7.64
C PRO A 341 -1.29 -24.31 -8.41
N SER A 342 -1.53 -23.19 -7.74
CA SER A 342 -1.71 -21.88 -8.38
C SER A 342 -0.47 -20.99 -8.34
N TYR A 343 0.66 -21.49 -7.83
CA TYR A 343 1.93 -20.79 -7.89
C TYR A 343 2.70 -21.23 -9.14
N GLY A 344 2.69 -20.38 -10.17
CA GLY A 344 3.27 -20.67 -11.49
C GLY A 344 4.66 -21.31 -11.46
N PRO A 345 5.63 -20.79 -10.66
CA PRO A 345 6.96 -21.40 -10.53
C PRO A 345 6.93 -22.85 -10.02
N ALA A 346 6.05 -23.17 -9.06
CA ALA A 346 5.91 -24.53 -8.53
C ALA A 346 5.35 -25.49 -9.58
N LEU A 347 4.33 -25.04 -10.32
CA LEU A 347 3.74 -25.85 -11.39
C LEU A 347 4.76 -26.13 -12.51
N SER A 348 5.54 -25.11 -12.90
CA SER A 348 6.61 -25.28 -13.90
C SER A 348 7.63 -26.32 -13.43
N ARG A 349 8.13 -26.18 -12.19
CA ARG A 349 9.15 -27.08 -11.66
C ARG A 349 8.62 -28.51 -11.47
N LEU A 350 7.37 -28.66 -11.04
CA LEU A 350 6.70 -29.96 -10.93
C LEU A 350 6.63 -30.66 -12.29
N ASN A 351 6.24 -29.94 -13.34
CA ASN A 351 6.14 -30.50 -14.69
C ASN A 351 7.50 -30.93 -15.22
N GLU A 352 8.57 -30.17 -14.95
CA GLU A 352 9.94 -30.56 -15.31
C GLU A 352 10.38 -31.86 -14.63
N LEU A 353 10.13 -31.99 -13.32
CA LEU A 353 10.54 -33.17 -12.54
C LEU A 353 9.70 -34.42 -12.81
N THR A 354 8.52 -34.28 -13.40
CA THR A 354 7.59 -35.39 -13.66
C THR A 354 7.45 -35.75 -15.13
N LYS A 355 8.19 -35.08 -16.03
CA LYS A 355 8.29 -35.50 -17.43
C LYS A 355 8.86 -36.92 -17.50
N PRO A 356 8.26 -37.84 -18.29
CA PRO A 356 8.87 -39.13 -18.55
C PRO A 356 10.23 -38.89 -19.23
N GLN A 357 11.29 -39.48 -18.67
CA GLN A 357 12.60 -39.46 -19.32
C GLN A 357 12.49 -40.25 -20.62
N SER A 358 12.75 -39.57 -21.73
CA SER A 358 12.71 -40.12 -23.10
C SER A 358 13.88 -41.05 -23.38
#